data_AF-A0A4Y2I5B9-F1
#
_entry.id   AF-A0A4Y2I5B9-F1
#
_cell.length_a   1.000
_cell.length_b   1.000
_cell.length_c   1.000
_cell.angle_alpha   90.00
_cell.angle_beta   90.00
_cell.angle_gamma   90.00
#
_symmetry.space_group_name_H-M   'P 1'
#
loop_
_entity.id
_entity.type
_entity.pdbx_description
1 polymer ?
#
loop_
_entity_poly.entity_id
_entity_poly.type
_entity_poly.pdbx_seq_one_letter_code
_entity_poly.pdbx_strand_id
1 'polypeptide(L)'
;MSFFVFLFMAIITITNDYASDIGIASDLVKYIIIGFSVSDLIGRLGFGVVLDKKWIKLGHFAGLTTVIMGASILVIPFFTNFYYLMSCMFVCGFVLGGNCIMYPILVTHYVDKRDESVALGCLQFYGGVLVLLLPPMIGMYRSATSVISVIK
;
A
#
# COMPACT_ATOMS: atom_id res chain seq x y z
N MET A 1 -9.63 4.35 -5.17
CA MET A 1 -8.38 5.13 -5.00
C MET A 1 -8.11 5.52 -3.56
N SER A 2 -9.10 5.90 -2.76
CA SER A 2 -8.88 6.36 -1.38
C SER A 2 -8.33 5.27 -0.44
N PHE A 3 -8.78 4.01 -0.55
CA PHE A 3 -8.18 2.88 0.19
C PHE A 3 -6.72 2.62 -0.21
N PHE A 4 -6.39 2.83 -1.48
CA PHE A 4 -5.00 2.76 -1.96
C PHE A 4 -4.15 3.87 -1.34
N VAL A 5 -4.66 5.12 -1.28
CA VAL A 5 -3.95 6.24 -0.66
C VAL A 5 -3.71 5.99 0.83
N PHE A 6 -4.71 5.41 1.52
CA PHE A 6 -4.57 4.94 2.90
C PHE A 6 -3.40 3.95 3.04
N LEU A 7 -3.40 2.88 2.25
CA LEU A 7 -2.33 1.87 2.29
C LEU A 7 -0.96 2.45 1.91
N PHE A 8 -0.91 3.32 0.91
CA PHE A 8 0.32 3.97 0.45
C PHE A 8 0.95 4.81 1.57
N MET A 9 0.14 5.66 2.22
CA MET A 9 0.60 6.50 3.34
C MET A 9 0.98 5.65 4.55
N ALA A 10 0.17 4.66 4.90
CA ALA A 10 0.46 3.77 6.02
C ALA A 10 1.78 3.01 5.82
N ILE A 11 2.00 2.43 4.64
CA ILE A 11 3.22 1.68 4.34
C ILE A 11 4.45 2.59 4.41
N ILE A 12 4.40 3.79 3.83
CA ILE A 12 5.53 4.72 3.88
C ILE A 12 5.83 5.15 5.31
N THR A 13 4.82 5.55 6.09
CA THR A 13 5.02 6.01 7.46
C THR A 13 5.53 4.91 8.37
N ILE A 14 4.93 3.71 8.33
CA ILE A 14 5.35 2.57 9.13
C ILE A 14 6.77 2.12 8.76
N THR A 15 7.11 2.10 7.47
CA THR A 15 8.45 1.73 7.02
C THR A 15 9.51 2.74 7.45
N ASN A 16 9.18 4.02 7.37
CA ASN A 16 10.09 5.08 7.81
C ASN A 16 10.34 5.02 9.32
N ASP A 17 9.28 4.79 10.11
CA ASP A 17 9.41 4.59 11.56
C ASP A 17 10.21 3.32 11.87
N TYR A 18 9.90 2.18 11.23
CA TYR A 18 10.62 0.92 11.42
C TYR A 18 12.10 1.00 11.03
N ALA A 19 12.41 1.68 9.93
CA ALA A 19 13.80 1.88 9.51
C ALA A 19 14.58 2.78 10.49
N SER A 20 13.90 3.78 11.07
CA SER A 20 14.48 4.60 12.13
C SER A 20 14.70 3.81 13.41
N ASP A 21 13.80 2.90 13.78
CA ASP A 21 13.91 2.05 14.97
C ASP A 21 15.07 1.04 14.88
N ILE A 22 15.40 0.57 13.69
CA ILE A 22 16.56 -0.32 13.45
C ILE A 22 17.89 0.46 13.40
N GLY A 23 17.84 1.80 13.41
CA GLY A 23 19.04 2.65 13.35
C GLY A 23 19.63 2.79 11.95
N ILE A 24 18.83 2.60 10.89
CA ILE A 24 19.26 2.84 9.51
C ILE A 24 19.47 4.35 9.32
N ALA A 25 20.59 4.74 8.71
CA ALA A 25 20.86 6.14 8.41
C ALA A 25 19.72 6.77 7.58
N SER A 26 19.25 7.96 7.98
CA SER A 26 18.10 8.62 7.36
C SER A 26 18.24 8.82 5.84
N ASP A 27 19.47 8.89 5.32
CA ASP A 27 19.70 8.98 3.87
C ASP A 27 19.39 7.67 3.14
N LEU A 28 19.66 6.51 3.75
CA LEU A 28 19.31 5.20 3.21
C LEU A 28 17.79 4.98 3.21
N VAL A 29 17.08 5.47 4.23
CA VAL A 29 15.61 5.37 4.31
C VAL A 29 14.94 6.10 3.14
N LYS A 30 15.45 7.27 2.74
CA LYS A 30 14.94 8.01 1.57
C LYS A 30 15.03 7.17 0.28
N TYR A 31 16.13 6.43 0.09
CA TYR A 31 16.28 5.54 -1.08
C TYR A 31 15.23 4.42 -1.10
N ILE A 32 14.85 3.88 0.06
CA ILE A 32 13.77 2.89 0.14
C ILE A 32 12.44 3.48 -0.33
N ILE A 33 12.11 4.70 0.11
CA ILE A 33 10.87 5.40 -0.25
C ILE A 33 10.84 5.73 -1.75
N ILE A 34 11.98 6.15 -2.32
CA ILE A 34 12.13 6.41 -3.76
C ILE A 34 11.95 5.09 -4.53
N GLY A 35 12.60 4.01 -4.09
CA GLY A 35 12.46 2.68 -4.69
C GLY A 35 11.02 2.19 -4.69
N PHE A 36 10.32 2.34 -3.57
CA PHE A 36 8.89 2.07 -3.45
C PHE A 36 8.06 2.87 -4.46
N SER A 37 8.29 4.19 -4.56
CA SER A 37 7.57 5.06 -5.49
C SER A 37 7.80 4.69 -6.96
N VAL A 38 9.05 4.36 -7.33
CA VAL A 38 9.40 3.90 -8.68
C VAL A 38 8.72 2.55 -8.97
N SER A 39 8.75 1.62 -8.02
CA SER A 39 8.10 0.33 -8.17
C SER A 39 6.58 0.42 -8.32
N ASP A 40 5.94 1.36 -7.62
CA ASP A 40 4.50 1.66 -7.76
C ASP A 40 4.18 2.15 -9.16
N LEU A 41 4.99 3.05 -9.72
CA LEU A 41 4.82 3.53 -11.08
C LEU A 41 4.98 2.40 -12.11
N ILE A 42 5.99 1.55 -11.93
CA ILE A 42 6.22 0.39 -12.79
C ILE A 42 5.06 -0.61 -12.68
N GLY A 43 4.54 -0.84 -11.48
CA GLY A 43 3.35 -1.65 -11.24
C GLY A 43 2.15 -1.13 -12.01
N ARG A 44 1.85 0.16 -11.89
CA ARG A 44 0.77 0.81 -12.64
C ARG A 44 0.91 0.60 -14.15
N LEU A 45 2.08 0.91 -14.71
CA LEU A 45 2.30 0.75 -16.15
C LEU A 45 2.21 -0.73 -16.58
N GLY A 46 2.84 -1.64 -15.82
CA GLY A 46 2.87 -3.06 -16.14
C GLY A 46 1.49 -3.71 -16.09
N PHE A 47 0.76 -3.52 -14.99
CA PHE A 47 -0.57 -4.08 -14.84
C PHE A 47 -1.59 -3.43 -15.79
N GLY A 48 -1.46 -2.13 -16.10
CA GLY A 48 -2.28 -1.46 -17.11
C GLY A 48 -2.20 -2.13 -18.48
N VAL A 49 -1.00 -2.46 -18.95
CA VAL A 49 -0.80 -3.17 -20.23
C VAL A 49 -1.32 -4.62 -20.18
N VAL A 50 -1.16 -5.31 -19.04
CA VAL A 50 -1.66 -6.69 -18.86
C VAL A 50 -3.18 -6.74 -18.88
N LEU A 51 -3.83 -5.73 -18.29
CA LEU A 51 -5.28 -5.56 -18.28
C LEU A 51 -5.84 -5.34 -19.67
N ASP A 52 -5.21 -4.47 -20.48
CA ASP A 52 -5.63 -4.21 -21.87
C ASP A 52 -5.58 -5.45 -22.76
N LYS A 53 -4.63 -6.36 -22.49
CA LYS A 53 -4.51 -7.61 -23.25
C LYS A 53 -5.59 -8.65 -22.92
N LYS A 54 -6.46 -8.43 -21.92
CA LYS A 54 -7.52 -9.37 -21.47
C LYS A 54 -7.03 -10.79 -21.14
N TRP A 55 -5.77 -10.95 -20.74
CA TRP A 55 -5.18 -12.29 -20.54
C TRP A 55 -5.75 -13.05 -19.32
N ILE A 56 -6.33 -12.37 -18.32
CA ILE A 56 -6.77 -12.99 -17.06
C ILE A 56 -8.11 -12.40 -16.59
N LYS A 57 -8.97 -13.24 -15.98
CA LYS A 57 -10.20 -12.81 -15.31
C LYS A 57 -9.87 -11.87 -14.15
N LEU A 58 -10.33 -10.62 -14.25
CA LEU A 58 -10.06 -9.52 -13.32
C LEU A 58 -10.18 -9.91 -11.84
N GLY A 59 -11.26 -10.61 -11.48
CA GLY A 59 -11.56 -10.94 -10.09
C GLY A 59 -10.56 -11.90 -9.44
N HIS A 60 -10.08 -12.92 -10.17
CA HIS A 60 -9.09 -13.87 -9.63
C HIS A 60 -7.73 -13.22 -9.47
N PHE A 61 -7.37 -12.33 -10.39
CA PHE A 61 -6.11 -11.62 -10.35
C PHE A 61 -6.06 -10.60 -9.21
N ALA A 62 -7.13 -9.82 -9.02
CA ALA A 62 -7.25 -8.88 -7.91
C ALA A 62 -7.21 -9.58 -6.53
N GLY A 63 -7.81 -10.77 -6.43
CA GLY A 63 -7.70 -11.61 -5.24
C GLY A 63 -6.27 -12.09 -4.97
N LEU A 64 -5.57 -12.55 -6.01
CA LEU A 64 -4.19 -13.02 -5.87
C LEU A 64 -3.24 -11.87 -5.47
N THR A 65 -3.37 -10.70 -6.09
CA THR A 65 -2.53 -9.53 -5.80
C THR A 65 -2.74 -9.02 -4.38
N THR A 66 -3.98 -9.02 -3.89
CA THR A 66 -4.28 -8.62 -2.50
C THR A 66 -3.73 -9.60 -1.48
N VAL A 67 -3.79 -10.90 -1.74
CA VAL A 67 -3.18 -11.93 -0.87
C VAL A 67 -1.65 -11.79 -0.85
N ILE A 68 -1.02 -11.62 -2.01
CA ILE A 68 0.43 -11.41 -2.11
C ILE A 68 0.84 -10.14 -1.35
N MET A 69 0.08 -9.05 -1.47
CA MET A 69 0.33 -7.82 -0.74
C MET A 69 0.25 -8.02 0.78
N GLY A 70 -0.80 -8.70 1.26
CA GLY A 70 -0.95 -9.01 2.68
C GLY A 70 0.18 -9.88 3.22
N ALA A 71 0.59 -10.91 2.46
CA ALA A 71 1.72 -11.76 2.80
C ALA A 71 3.03 -10.96 2.88
N SER A 72 3.29 -10.09 1.90
CA SER A 72 4.47 -9.24 1.90
C SER A 72 4.53 -8.33 3.12
N ILE A 73 3.39 -7.75 3.54
CA ILE A 73 3.32 -6.88 4.73
C ILE A 73 3.62 -7.65 6.02
N LEU A 74 3.14 -8.89 6.14
CA LEU A 74 3.43 -9.75 7.31
C LEU A 74 4.91 -10.12 7.42
N VAL A 75 5.63 -10.10 6.31
CA VAL A 75 7.04 -10.49 6.24
C VAL A 75 7.99 -9.33 6.54
N ILE A 76 7.56 -8.07 6.35
CA ILE A 76 8.34 -6.86 6.67
C ILE A 76 8.96 -6.87 8.09
N PRO A 77 8.20 -7.14 9.18
CA PRO A 77 8.75 -7.08 10.54
C PRO A 77 9.78 -8.17 10.87
N PHE A 78 9.92 -9.20 10.03
CA PHE A 78 10.90 -10.26 10.24
C PHE A 78 12.30 -9.90 9.70
N PHE A 79 12.41 -8.88 8.85
CA PHE A 79 13.67 -8.49 8.23
C PHE A 79 14.23 -7.21 8.85
N THR A 80 15.46 -7.30 9.37
CA THR A 80 16.22 -6.18 9.96
C THR A 80 17.29 -5.63 9.02
N ASN A 81 17.54 -6.29 7.89
CA ASN A 81 18.56 -5.90 6.93
C ASN A 81 17.99 -4.97 5.84
N PHE A 82 18.73 -3.89 5.54
CA PHE A 82 18.37 -2.88 4.54
C PHE A 82 17.98 -3.46 3.17
N TYR A 83 18.79 -4.39 2.64
CA TYR A 83 18.55 -4.98 1.32
C TYR A 83 17.26 -5.79 1.23
N TYR A 84 16.92 -6.53 2.29
CA TYR A 84 15.68 -7.30 2.35
C TYR A 84 14.47 -6.38 2.49
N LEU A 85 14.59 -5.34 3.34
CA LEU A 85 13.55 -4.34 3.49
C LEU A 85 13.27 -3.62 2.15
N MET A 86 14.33 -3.25 1.41
CA MET A 86 14.19 -2.61 0.10
C MET A 86 13.54 -3.52 -0.93
N SER A 87 13.90 -4.81 -0.97
CA SER A 87 13.28 -5.78 -1.87
C SER A 87 11.80 -5.99 -1.55
N CYS A 88 11.45 -6.16 -0.26
CA CYS A 88 10.05 -6.27 0.17
C CYS A 88 9.24 -5.01 -0.19
N MET A 89 9.82 -3.82 -0.03
CA MET A 89 9.16 -2.57 -0.42
C MET A 89 8.94 -2.48 -1.93
N PHE A 90 9.90 -2.90 -2.74
CA PHE A 90 9.73 -2.98 -4.19
C PHE A 90 8.57 -3.89 -4.60
N VAL A 91 8.47 -5.08 -3.99
CA VAL A 91 7.36 -6.01 -4.25
C VAL A 91 6.03 -5.42 -3.79
N CYS A 92 5.99 -4.83 -2.58
CA CYS A 92 4.80 -4.16 -2.06
C CYS A 92 4.34 -3.01 -2.97
N GLY A 93 5.26 -2.13 -3.39
CA GLY A 93 4.94 -1.00 -4.26
C GLY A 93 4.45 -1.44 -5.63
N PHE A 94 5.10 -2.44 -6.24
CA PHE A 94 4.67 -3.01 -7.52
C PHE A 94 3.23 -3.55 -7.46
N VAL A 95 2.91 -4.34 -6.43
CA VAL A 95 1.58 -4.93 -6.24
C VAL A 95 0.53 -3.86 -5.90
N LEU A 96 0.91 -2.88 -5.08
CA LEU A 96 0.04 -1.76 -4.71
C LEU A 96 -0.34 -0.92 -5.95
N GLY A 97 0.63 -0.60 -6.81
CA GLY A 97 0.41 0.12 -8.06
C GLY A 97 -0.52 -0.63 -9.02
N GLY A 98 -0.43 -1.96 -9.07
CA GLY A 98 -1.37 -2.79 -9.84
C GLY A 98 -2.80 -2.74 -9.33
N ASN A 99 -2.98 -2.84 -8.01
CA ASN A 99 -4.31 -2.76 -7.39
C ASN A 99 -4.98 -1.40 -7.64
N CYS A 100 -4.19 -0.32 -7.70
CA CYS A 100 -4.67 1.03 -8.00
C CYS A 100 -5.52 1.05 -9.29
N ILE A 101 -5.02 0.44 -10.37
CA ILE A 101 -5.69 0.42 -11.67
C ILE A 101 -6.81 -0.62 -11.71
N MET A 102 -6.66 -1.75 -11.03
CA MET A 102 -7.68 -2.81 -11.05
C MET A 102 -8.98 -2.42 -10.36
N TYR A 103 -8.93 -1.67 -9.25
CA TYR A 103 -10.11 -1.30 -8.49
C TYR A 103 -11.20 -0.57 -9.31
N PRO A 104 -10.90 0.52 -10.04
CA PRO A 104 -11.91 1.20 -10.85
C PRO A 104 -12.43 0.29 -11.98
N ILE A 105 -11.58 -0.51 -12.62
CA ILE A 105 -11.98 -1.44 -13.70
C ILE A 105 -12.90 -2.55 -13.16
N LEU A 106 -12.68 -2.98 -11.92
CA LEU A 106 -13.56 -3.94 -11.26
C LEU A 106 -14.93 -3.31 -11.00
N VAL A 107 -14.97 -2.08 -10.49
CA VAL A 107 -16.23 -1.36 -10.24
C VAL A 107 -17.02 -1.14 -11.54
N THR A 108 -16.37 -0.75 -12.64
CA THR A 108 -17.03 -0.56 -13.94
C THR A 108 -17.59 -1.86 -14.53
N HIS A 109 -17.09 -3.02 -14.11
CA HIS A 109 -17.55 -4.33 -14.57
C HIS A 109 -18.73 -4.88 -13.74
N TYR A 110 -18.88 -4.45 -12.48
CA TYR A 110 -19.92 -4.93 -11.56
C TYR A 110 -21.07 -3.94 -11.36
N VAL A 111 -20.86 -2.65 -11.63
CA VAL A 111 -21.85 -1.59 -11.44
C VAL A 111 -22.33 -1.09 -12.81
N ASP A 112 -23.63 -0.85 -12.94
CA ASP A 112 -24.20 -0.24 -14.13
C ASP A 112 -23.62 1.15 -14.40
N LYS A 113 -23.41 1.48 -15.67
CA LYS A 113 -22.75 2.74 -16.09
C LYS A 113 -23.41 4.01 -15.56
N ARG A 114 -24.69 3.95 -15.20
CA ARG A 114 -25.44 5.08 -14.62
C ARG A 114 -25.05 5.36 -13.18
N ASP A 115 -24.71 4.32 -12.42
CA ASP A 115 -24.43 4.40 -10.99
C ASP A 115 -22.93 4.30 -10.68
N GLU A 116 -22.09 4.03 -11.69
CA GLU A 116 -20.64 3.90 -11.56
C GLU A 116 -19.99 5.12 -10.88
N SER A 117 -20.36 6.33 -11.31
CA SER A 117 -19.81 7.57 -10.75
C SER A 117 -20.22 7.77 -9.28
N VAL A 118 -21.46 7.40 -8.92
CA VAL A 118 -21.96 7.47 -7.55
C VAL A 118 -21.29 6.43 -6.66
N ALA A 119 -21.17 5.19 -7.15
CA ALA A 119 -20.49 4.10 -6.44
C ALA A 119 -19.02 4.42 -6.18
N LEU A 120 -18.30 4.94 -7.18
CA LEU A 120 -16.93 5.43 -7.01
C LEU A 120 -16.90 6.58 -6.00
N GLY A 121 -17.81 7.55 -6.09
CA GLY A 121 -17.91 8.65 -5.12
C GLY A 121 -18.08 8.16 -3.67
N CYS A 122 -18.98 7.22 -3.42
CA CYS A 122 -19.21 6.64 -2.09
C CYS A 122 -17.98 5.88 -1.57
N LEU A 123 -17.34 5.06 -2.41
CA LEU A 123 -16.09 4.36 -2.06
C LEU A 123 -14.97 5.35 -1.70
N GLN A 124 -14.92 6.47 -2.43
CA GLN A 124 -13.92 7.51 -2.22
C GLN A 124 -14.15 8.30 -0.93
N PHE A 125 -15.42 8.58 -0.60
CA PHE A 125 -15.81 9.21 0.66
C PHE A 125 -15.40 8.35 1.85
N TYR A 126 -15.73 7.06 1.84
CA TYR A 126 -15.34 6.14 2.92
C TYR A 126 -13.81 6.05 3.08
N GLY A 127 -13.08 5.91 1.97
CA GLY A 127 -11.62 5.87 2.07
C GLY A 127 -11.00 7.21 2.51
N GLY A 128 -11.63 8.35 2.21
CA GLY A 128 -11.18 9.66 2.71
C GLY A 128 -11.30 9.76 4.23
N VAL A 129 -12.41 9.26 4.80
CA VAL A 129 -12.59 9.16 6.25
C VAL A 129 -11.50 8.28 6.88
N LEU A 130 -11.18 7.14 6.27
CA LEU A 130 -10.09 6.27 6.73
C LEU A 130 -8.73 6.98 6.71
N VAL A 131 -8.41 7.73 5.66
CA VAL A 131 -7.14 8.49 5.56
C VAL A 131 -7.04 9.54 6.66
N LEU A 132 -8.15 10.20 7.02
CA LEU A 132 -8.17 11.21 8.08
C LEU A 132 -7.95 10.59 9.47
N LEU A 133 -8.40 9.34 9.67
CA LEU A 133 -8.17 8.57 10.89
C LEU A 133 -6.76 7.96 10.98
N LEU A 134 -6.01 7.92 9.87
CA LEU A 134 -4.71 7.25 9.79
C LEU A 134 -3.63 7.91 10.68
N PRO A 135 -3.41 9.24 10.63
CA PRO A 135 -2.45 9.92 11.51
C PRO A 135 -2.73 9.75 13.01
N PRO A 136 -3.96 9.96 13.54
CA PRO A 136 -4.22 9.78 14.96
C PRO A 136 -4.08 8.31 15.39
N MET A 137 -4.46 7.35 14.53
CA MET A 137 -4.23 5.94 14.85
C MET A 137 -2.73 5.61 14.98
N ILE A 138 -1.90 5.99 14.01
CA ILE A 138 -0.45 5.78 14.10
C ILE A 138 0.13 6.45 15.36
N GLY A 139 -0.30 7.68 15.66
CA GLY A 139 0.13 8.43 16.84
C GLY A 139 -0.25 7.76 18.17
N MET A 140 -1.44 7.15 18.26
CA MET A 140 -1.86 6.39 19.45
C MET A 140 -1.00 5.15 19.67
N TYR A 141 -0.75 4.35 18.63
CA TYR A 141 0.12 3.18 18.74
C TYR A 141 1.55 3.56 19.10
N ARG A 142 2.08 4.65 18.53
CA ARG A 142 3.40 5.19 18.88
C ARG A 142 3.48 5.61 20.35
N SER A 143 2.45 6.28 20.86
CA SER A 143 2.39 6.75 22.25
C SER A 143 2.26 5.58 23.24
N ALA A 144 1.45 4.56 22.91
CA ALA A 144 1.32 3.35 23.73
C ALA A 144 2.64 2.57 23.81
N THR A 145 3.42 2.53 22.73
CA THR A 145 4.68 1.78 22.67
C THR A 145 5.83 2.50 23.38
N SER A 146 5.86 3.83 23.36
CA SER A 146 6.86 4.64 24.06
C SER A 146 6.65 4.68 25.59
N VAL A 147 5.42 4.50 26.09
CA VAL A 147 5.17 4.32 27.54
C VAL A 147 5.79 3.01 28.07
N ILE A 148 5.88 1.96 27.24
CA ILE A 148 6.47 0.67 27.65
C ILE A 148 8.00 0.76 27.74
N SER A 149 8.67 1.64 26.99
CA SER A 149 10.13 1.81 27.08
C SER A 149 10.59 2.69 28.24
N VAL A 150 9.69 3.40 28.92
CA VAL A 150 9.99 4.21 30.12
C VAL A 150 9.85 3.39 31.41
N ILE A 151 9.21 2.21 31.35
CA ILE A 151 9.02 1.30 32.48
C ILE A 151 10.09 0.19 32.50
N LYS A 152 10.98 0.13 31.49
CA LYS A 152 12.14 -0.77 31.43
C LYS A 152 13.43 0.00 31.65
#